data_AF-A0A941RUS2-F1
#
_entry.id   AF-A0A941RUS2-F1
#
_cell.length_a   1.000
_cell.length_b   1.000
_cell.length_c   1.000
_cell.angle_alpha   90.00
_cell.angle_beta   90.00
_cell.angle_gamma   90.00
#
_symmetry.space_group_name_H-M   'P 1'
#
loop_
_entity.id
_entity.type
_entity.pdbx_description
1 polymer ?
#
loop_
_entity_poly.entity_id
_entity_poly.type
_entity_poly.pdbx_seq_one_letter_code
_entity_poly.pdbx_strand_id
1 'polypeptide(L)'
;MLAGPIFSREVLTSPRQGRHFVLRAGYVLGLFVLMYTASQATFGWQQVSSLGEIARFGSLIFQLFSVIQLALVLFFAPLFAASRVAQEKDRQTLVLLLMTDLSDRELVFGKLLASLLPVGTLLVASAPVFALVLILGGVSLEQIGWSLGICATAGFAAGSWGSLVAFWREKTFQTLAISVLGLALFLGAVEAGVAIVGESTRLGTWLGWLDPFRGMLLVLDPLAAETRGSAASIPALPYLLSMCGLAVLSNIVAVLRLRVWNPSRTFADPLKETTAEVSTRAKTRSIWTNPIIWREICTRAYGRKIIFIKLAYVVLFLFAVGYVFHARQVQAELVMGMISPAGFGFVAVGLVSLLLINAQAVTALTTERDAKTLELLLVTDVSAKEFIFGKIGGVFYNTREAILLPVLGLMWMVAQRLLTLEHFVYVSLGFLLLVVFAAVLGLHSGLSFENSRSAIANSLGTMFFLFLGVFICMMLIVEASSSFMQQMTSFLVFILGGSMALWASLTHRNPSNALTISAFVLPFFTFYSIVSFLIGESLGPWLVVSATYGFTVTAMLVPAVSEFDVALGRTTLDQG
;
A
#
# COMPACT_ATOMS: atom_id res chain seq x y z
N MET A 1 -2.94 33.68 -1.90
CA MET A 1 -3.90 32.56 -1.75
C MET A 1 -3.17 31.41 -1.05
N LEU A 2 -3.68 30.89 0.08
CA LEU A 2 -2.95 29.93 0.94
C LEU A 2 -2.44 28.65 0.25
N ALA A 3 -3.05 28.23 -0.87
CA ALA A 3 -2.65 27.03 -1.61
C ALA A 3 -1.79 27.29 -2.87
N GLY A 4 -1.43 28.55 -3.15
CA GLY A 4 -0.59 28.95 -4.27
C GLY A 4 -1.17 28.67 -5.67
N PRO A 5 -0.47 29.05 -6.75
CA PRO A 5 -0.92 28.87 -8.13
C PRO A 5 -0.91 27.39 -8.59
N ILE A 6 -0.07 26.55 -7.96
CA ILE A 6 0.06 25.12 -8.29
C ILE A 6 -1.27 24.39 -8.01
N PHE A 7 -1.84 24.59 -6.82
CA PHE A 7 -3.10 23.95 -6.45
C PHE A 7 -4.26 24.44 -7.33
N SER A 8 -4.36 25.76 -7.54
CA SER A 8 -5.42 26.34 -8.38
C SER A 8 -5.41 25.75 -9.79
N ARG A 9 -4.23 25.58 -10.40
CA ARG A 9 -4.10 24.92 -11.71
C ARG A 9 -4.59 23.47 -11.64
N GLU A 10 -4.19 22.72 -10.62
CA GLU A 10 -4.56 21.30 -10.52
C GLU A 10 -6.08 21.13 -10.32
N VAL A 11 -6.72 21.93 -9.46
CA VAL A 11 -8.17 21.88 -9.23
C VAL A 11 -8.95 22.20 -10.50
N LEU A 12 -8.49 23.13 -11.33
CA LEU A 12 -9.16 23.52 -12.57
C LEU A 12 -8.96 22.49 -13.71
N THR A 13 -7.84 21.76 -13.70
CA THR A 13 -7.46 20.84 -14.80
C THR A 13 -7.82 19.38 -14.52
N SER A 14 -7.75 18.95 -13.26
CA SER A 14 -8.04 17.58 -12.81
C SER A 14 -9.44 17.11 -13.24
N PRO A 15 -10.55 17.83 -12.96
CA PRO A 15 -11.89 17.40 -13.36
C PRO A 15 -12.11 17.25 -14.87
N ARG A 16 -11.22 17.77 -15.71
CA ARG A 16 -11.33 17.71 -17.18
C ARG A 16 -10.85 16.39 -17.76
N GLN A 17 -10.16 15.55 -16.99
CA GLN A 17 -9.65 14.27 -17.48
C GLN A 17 -10.66 13.16 -17.22
N GLY A 18 -10.97 12.34 -18.24
CA GLY A 18 -11.91 11.22 -18.14
C GLY A 18 -11.60 10.25 -16.98
N ARG A 19 -10.31 10.06 -16.67
CA ARG A 19 -9.84 9.22 -15.55
C ARG A 19 -10.42 9.65 -14.20
N HIS A 20 -10.66 10.94 -13.96
CA HIS A 20 -11.25 11.40 -12.69
C HIS A 20 -12.70 10.94 -12.53
N PHE A 21 -13.48 10.89 -13.62
CA PHE A 21 -14.84 10.37 -13.61
C PHE A 21 -14.85 8.85 -13.37
N VAL A 22 -13.98 8.13 -14.08
CA VAL A 22 -13.88 6.66 -13.95
C VAL A 22 -13.48 6.25 -12.53
N LEU A 23 -12.50 6.93 -11.91
CA LEU A 23 -12.10 6.64 -10.54
C LEU A 23 -13.24 6.86 -9.53
N ARG A 24 -13.99 7.96 -9.66
CA ARG A 24 -15.13 8.26 -8.78
C ARG A 24 -16.27 7.26 -8.97
N ALA A 25 -16.64 6.99 -10.21
CA ALA A 25 -17.71 6.04 -10.54
C ALA A 25 -17.33 4.63 -10.08
N GLY A 26 -16.10 4.19 -10.36
CA GLY A 26 -15.60 2.87 -9.95
C GLY A 26 -15.54 2.72 -8.43
N TYR A 27 -15.12 3.75 -7.70
CA TYR A 27 -15.09 3.71 -6.24
C TYR A 27 -16.49 3.63 -5.62
N VAL A 28 -17.44 4.47 -6.08
CA VAL A 28 -18.84 4.43 -5.62
C VAL A 28 -19.49 3.09 -5.98
N LEU A 29 -19.27 2.60 -7.22
CA LEU A 29 -19.72 1.29 -7.66
C LEU A 29 -19.13 0.18 -6.78
N GLY A 30 -17.85 0.27 -6.41
CA GLY A 30 -17.20 -0.66 -5.50
C GLY A 30 -17.88 -0.72 -4.13
N LEU A 31 -18.24 0.42 -3.54
CA LEU A 31 -19.02 0.46 -2.30
C LEU A 31 -20.42 -0.13 -2.47
N PHE A 32 -21.10 0.13 -3.59
CA PHE A 32 -22.41 -0.47 -3.88
C PHE A 32 -22.33 -1.99 -4.08
N VAL A 33 -21.33 -2.47 -4.82
CA VAL A 33 -21.08 -3.91 -4.99
C VAL A 33 -20.80 -4.54 -3.62
N LEU A 34 -19.97 -3.90 -2.79
CA LEU A 34 -19.72 -4.36 -1.44
C LEU A 34 -21.01 -4.43 -0.61
N MET A 35 -21.82 -3.37 -0.61
CA MET A 35 -23.12 -3.34 0.08
C MET A 35 -24.07 -4.44 -0.40
N TYR A 36 -24.15 -4.64 -1.72
CA TYR A 36 -24.96 -5.70 -2.31
C TYR A 36 -24.47 -7.09 -1.90
N THR A 37 -23.17 -7.32 -2.00
CA THR A 37 -22.56 -8.62 -1.66
C THR A 37 -22.71 -8.94 -0.17
N ALA A 38 -22.54 -7.95 0.70
CA ALA A 38 -22.79 -8.08 2.13
C ALA A 38 -24.27 -8.29 2.43
N SER A 39 -25.20 -7.58 1.76
CA SER A 39 -26.64 -7.80 1.91
C SER A 39 -27.02 -9.24 1.59
N GLN A 40 -26.47 -9.78 0.52
CA GLN A 40 -26.67 -11.17 0.15
C GLN A 40 -25.96 -12.15 1.11
N ALA A 41 -24.78 -11.79 1.64
CA ALA A 41 -24.09 -12.58 2.66
C ALA A 41 -24.80 -12.57 4.02
N THR A 42 -25.65 -11.58 4.31
CA THR A 42 -26.42 -11.53 5.56
C THR A 42 -27.81 -12.15 5.40
N PHE A 43 -28.56 -11.78 4.34
CA PHE A 43 -29.97 -12.17 4.17
C PHE A 43 -30.22 -13.19 3.06
N GLY A 44 -29.29 -13.33 2.11
CA GLY A 44 -29.49 -14.12 0.90
C GLY A 44 -30.73 -13.69 0.11
N TRP A 45 -31.57 -14.66 -0.23
CA TRP A 45 -32.85 -14.46 -0.93
C TRP A 45 -34.07 -14.45 0.02
N GLN A 46 -33.84 -14.49 1.33
CA GLN A 46 -34.90 -14.54 2.33
C GLN A 46 -35.54 -13.15 2.50
N GLN A 47 -36.84 -13.10 2.75
CA GLN A 47 -37.51 -11.86 3.11
C GLN A 47 -37.14 -11.47 4.55
N VAL A 48 -36.60 -10.27 4.71
CA VAL A 48 -36.21 -9.75 6.02
C VAL A 48 -37.46 -9.50 6.85
N SER A 49 -37.60 -10.24 7.94
CA SER A 49 -38.83 -10.25 8.75
C SER A 49 -38.78 -9.31 9.95
N SER A 50 -37.60 -8.84 10.37
CA SER A 50 -37.46 -7.99 11.57
C SER A 50 -36.68 -6.70 11.31
N LEU A 51 -37.13 -5.59 11.93
CA LEU A 51 -36.43 -4.30 11.89
C LEU A 51 -35.04 -4.37 12.56
N GLY A 52 -34.88 -5.24 13.57
CA GLY A 52 -33.62 -5.43 14.27
C GLY A 52 -32.53 -6.04 13.39
N GLU A 53 -32.89 -6.98 12.50
CA GLU A 53 -31.97 -7.54 11.51
C GLU A 53 -31.44 -6.50 10.53
N ILE A 54 -32.32 -5.62 10.03
CA ILE A 54 -31.93 -4.52 9.13
C ILE A 54 -30.97 -3.55 9.83
N ALA A 55 -31.23 -3.21 11.10
CA ALA A 55 -30.37 -2.32 11.88
C ALA A 55 -28.98 -2.92 12.16
N ARG A 56 -28.91 -4.23 12.47
CA ARG A 56 -27.62 -4.94 12.63
C ARG A 56 -26.83 -4.97 11.33
N PHE A 57 -27.50 -5.20 10.20
CA PHE A 57 -26.89 -5.11 8.89
C PHE A 57 -26.38 -3.70 8.55
N GLY A 58 -27.14 -2.65 8.90
CA GLY A 58 -26.70 -1.26 8.77
C GLY A 58 -25.39 -1.00 9.53
N SER A 59 -25.31 -1.47 10.78
CA SER A 59 -24.08 -1.38 11.59
C SER A 59 -22.90 -2.13 10.96
N LEU A 60 -23.12 -3.34 10.44
CA LEU A 60 -22.10 -4.14 9.76
C LEU A 60 -21.56 -3.45 8.51
N ILE A 61 -22.45 -2.97 7.63
CA ILE A 61 -22.06 -2.24 6.41
C ILE A 61 -21.26 -0.99 6.76
N PHE A 62 -21.69 -0.26 7.79
CA PHE A 62 -20.99 0.93 8.25
C PHE A 62 -19.59 0.61 8.78
N GLN A 63 -19.43 -0.50 9.52
CA GLN A 63 -18.12 -1.00 9.96
C GLN A 63 -17.23 -1.35 8.76
N LEU A 64 -17.73 -2.12 7.80
CA LEU A 64 -17.00 -2.45 6.57
C LEU A 64 -16.54 -1.19 5.83
N PHE A 65 -17.47 -0.30 5.53
CA PHE A 65 -17.18 0.93 4.81
C PHE A 65 -16.16 1.80 5.54
N SER A 66 -16.31 1.98 6.85
CA SER A 66 -15.44 2.83 7.65
C SER A 66 -14.01 2.30 7.73
N VAL A 67 -13.82 1.01 8.01
CA VAL A 67 -12.49 0.39 8.11
C VAL A 67 -11.80 0.34 6.75
N ILE A 68 -12.52 -0.05 5.70
CA ILE A 68 -11.99 -0.09 4.33
C ILE A 68 -11.61 1.32 3.85
N GLN A 69 -12.46 2.31 4.13
CA GLN A 69 -12.19 3.70 3.76
C GLN A 69 -10.94 4.24 4.46
N LEU A 70 -10.80 3.99 5.76
CA LEU A 70 -9.61 4.40 6.51
C LEU A 70 -8.35 3.73 5.95
N ALA A 71 -8.40 2.42 5.67
CA ALA A 71 -7.27 1.69 5.09
C ALA A 71 -6.87 2.25 3.71
N LEU A 72 -7.85 2.52 2.83
CA LEU A 72 -7.62 3.13 1.52
C LEU A 72 -6.97 4.51 1.65
N VAL A 73 -7.49 5.35 2.54
CA VAL A 73 -6.97 6.71 2.74
C VAL A 73 -5.55 6.69 3.30
N LEU A 74 -5.29 5.88 4.32
CA LEU A 74 -3.96 5.74 4.93
C LEU A 74 -2.91 5.18 3.97
N PHE A 75 -3.32 4.36 3.00
CA PHE A 75 -2.41 3.85 1.97
C PHE A 75 -2.17 4.85 0.84
N PHE A 76 -3.24 5.37 0.21
CA PHE A 76 -3.13 6.18 -0.99
C PHE A 76 -2.70 7.63 -0.73
N ALA A 77 -3.04 8.23 0.41
CA ALA A 77 -2.65 9.60 0.73
C ALA A 77 -1.12 9.80 0.78
N PRO A 78 -0.35 9.05 1.60
CA PRO A 78 1.11 9.17 1.61
C PRO A 78 1.71 8.75 0.27
N LEU A 79 1.16 7.73 -0.40
CA LEU A 79 1.68 7.24 -1.69
C LEU A 79 1.60 8.31 -2.79
N PHE A 80 0.45 8.99 -2.92
CA PHE A 80 0.28 10.06 -3.91
C PHE A 80 1.07 11.31 -3.55
N ALA A 81 1.12 11.69 -2.28
CA ALA A 81 1.96 12.80 -1.81
C ALA A 81 3.45 12.55 -2.09
N ALA A 82 3.94 11.37 -1.71
CA ALA A 82 5.30 10.95 -1.90
C ALA A 82 5.70 10.91 -3.39
N SER A 83 4.90 10.23 -4.21
CA SER A 83 5.20 10.00 -5.63
C SER A 83 5.22 11.30 -6.44
N ARG A 84 4.29 12.24 -6.20
CA ARG A 84 4.25 13.52 -6.93
C ARG A 84 5.50 14.37 -6.68
N VAL A 85 5.96 14.45 -5.43
CA VAL A 85 7.16 15.21 -5.09
C VAL A 85 8.43 14.49 -5.56
N ALA A 86 8.48 13.16 -5.41
CA ALA A 86 9.63 12.36 -5.83
C ALA A 86 9.84 12.40 -7.35
N GLN A 87 8.77 12.36 -8.14
CA GLN A 87 8.84 12.47 -9.60
C GLN A 87 9.42 13.82 -10.06
N GLU A 88 9.09 14.90 -9.37
CA GLU A 88 9.65 16.24 -9.63
C GLU A 88 11.15 16.32 -9.30
N LYS A 89 11.61 15.51 -8.35
CA LYS A 89 13.04 15.37 -8.06
C LYS A 89 13.76 14.54 -9.11
N ASP A 90 13.19 13.41 -9.51
CA ASP A 90 13.76 12.53 -10.54
C ASP A 90 13.89 13.27 -11.88
N ARG A 91 12.92 14.13 -12.22
CA ARG A 91 12.94 15.00 -13.42
C ARG A 91 13.75 16.29 -13.27
N GLN A 92 14.35 16.53 -12.11
CA GLN A 92 15.09 17.76 -11.77
C GLN A 92 14.28 19.07 -11.85
N THR A 93 12.94 18.99 -11.91
CA THR A 93 12.06 20.16 -12.01
C THR A 93 11.78 20.81 -10.66
N LEU A 94 11.99 20.09 -9.54
CA LEU A 94 11.86 20.68 -8.20
C LEU A 94 12.82 21.86 -7.97
N VAL A 95 14.06 21.75 -8.46
CA VAL A 95 15.07 22.81 -8.30
C VAL A 95 14.67 24.05 -9.09
N LEU A 96 14.08 23.88 -10.28
CA LEU A 96 13.54 24.99 -11.07
C LEU A 96 12.41 25.72 -10.34
N LEU A 97 11.49 24.98 -9.70
CA LEU A 97 10.42 25.58 -8.89
C LEU A 97 10.98 26.39 -7.70
N LEU A 98 12.07 25.94 -7.09
CA LEU A 98 12.72 26.65 -5.98
C LEU A 98 13.46 27.93 -6.41
N MET A 99 13.70 28.13 -7.72
CA MET A 99 14.27 29.38 -8.26
C MET A 99 13.19 30.42 -8.63
N THR A 100 11.92 30.03 -8.62
CA THR A 100 10.80 30.96 -8.89
C THR A 100 10.39 31.74 -7.64
N ASP A 101 9.56 32.78 -7.81
CA ASP A 101 9.02 33.62 -6.71
C ASP A 101 8.02 32.90 -5.78
N LEU A 102 7.97 31.56 -5.80
CA LEU A 102 7.12 30.77 -4.92
C LEU A 102 7.68 30.71 -3.50
N SER A 103 6.84 31.01 -2.51
CA SER A 103 7.20 30.82 -1.12
C SER A 103 7.25 29.32 -0.75
N ASP A 104 8.08 28.97 0.23
CA ASP A 104 8.23 27.58 0.68
C ASP A 104 6.90 26.99 1.18
N ARG A 105 6.05 27.84 1.77
CA ARG A 105 4.69 27.47 2.21
C ARG A 105 3.79 27.16 1.03
N GLU A 106 3.75 28.02 0.03
CA GLU A 106 2.92 27.81 -1.18
C GLU A 106 3.37 26.56 -1.94
N LEU A 107 4.66 26.28 -1.99
CA LEU A 107 5.19 25.07 -2.62
C LEU A 107 4.78 23.81 -1.85
N VAL A 108 5.00 23.76 -0.53
CA VAL A 108 4.70 22.57 0.29
C VAL A 108 3.19 22.32 0.34
N PHE A 109 2.38 23.32 0.70
CA PHE A 109 0.92 23.16 0.76
C PHE A 109 0.31 22.96 -0.61
N GLY A 110 0.79 23.68 -1.64
CA GLY A 110 0.29 23.54 -3.00
C GLY A 110 0.50 22.13 -3.55
N LYS A 111 1.70 21.55 -3.34
CA LYS A 111 1.97 20.16 -3.74
C LYS A 111 1.22 19.14 -2.89
N LEU A 112 1.14 19.34 -1.57
CA LEU A 112 0.41 18.45 -0.67
C LEU A 112 -1.07 18.40 -1.06
N LEU A 113 -1.76 19.54 -1.12
CA LEU A 113 -3.18 19.59 -1.42
C LEU A 113 -3.47 19.06 -2.84
N ALA A 114 -2.64 19.42 -3.83
CA ALA A 114 -2.77 18.88 -5.19
C ALA A 114 -2.64 17.34 -5.20
N SER A 115 -1.72 16.79 -4.40
CA SER A 115 -1.53 15.35 -4.27
C SER A 115 -2.68 14.63 -3.59
N LEU A 116 -3.37 15.30 -2.66
CA LEU A 116 -4.50 14.77 -1.91
C LEU A 116 -5.84 14.97 -2.62
N LEU A 117 -5.91 15.74 -3.70
CA LEU A 117 -7.15 15.94 -4.48
C LEU A 117 -7.85 14.62 -4.84
N PRO A 118 -7.17 13.60 -5.42
CA PRO A 118 -7.84 12.32 -5.71
C PRO A 118 -8.45 11.68 -4.46
N VAL A 119 -7.70 11.62 -3.36
CA VAL A 119 -8.16 11.01 -2.10
C VAL A 119 -9.34 11.79 -1.50
N GLY A 120 -9.25 13.11 -1.45
CA GLY A 120 -10.32 13.98 -0.97
C GLY A 120 -11.58 13.86 -1.81
N THR A 121 -11.45 13.74 -3.14
CA THR A 121 -12.63 13.54 -4.01
C THR A 121 -13.31 12.20 -3.78
N LEU A 122 -12.56 11.13 -3.50
CA LEU A 122 -13.13 9.82 -3.16
C LEU A 122 -13.81 9.85 -1.78
N LEU A 123 -13.23 10.57 -0.81
CA LEU A 123 -13.83 10.75 0.52
C LEU A 123 -15.16 11.50 0.43
N VAL A 124 -15.22 12.61 -0.30
CA VAL A 124 -16.48 13.33 -0.53
C VAL A 124 -17.49 12.47 -1.32
N ALA A 125 -17.03 11.69 -2.30
CA ALA A 125 -17.90 10.78 -3.04
C ALA A 125 -18.46 9.62 -2.19
N SER A 126 -17.76 9.23 -1.10
CA SER A 126 -18.25 8.21 -0.16
C SER A 126 -19.36 8.71 0.76
N ALA A 127 -19.39 10.01 1.09
CA ALA A 127 -20.36 10.60 2.02
C ALA A 127 -21.84 10.29 1.68
N PRO A 128 -22.33 10.45 0.43
CA PRO A 128 -23.71 10.09 0.11
C PRO A 128 -23.97 8.58 0.26
N VAL A 129 -22.99 7.72 -0.02
CA VAL A 129 -23.14 6.27 0.14
C VAL A 129 -23.23 5.89 1.63
N PHE A 130 -22.44 6.55 2.49
CA PHE A 130 -22.57 6.40 3.94
C PHE A 130 -23.92 6.89 4.46
N ALA A 131 -24.44 8.00 3.91
CA ALA A 131 -25.75 8.50 4.28
C ALA A 131 -26.90 7.53 3.93
N LEU A 132 -26.75 6.71 2.88
CA LEU A 132 -27.75 5.66 2.57
C LEU A 132 -27.84 4.60 3.67
N VAL A 133 -26.75 4.35 4.42
CA VAL A 133 -26.76 3.40 5.53
C VAL A 133 -27.69 3.85 6.66
N LEU A 134 -27.92 5.16 6.82
CA LEU A 134 -28.89 5.69 7.81
C LEU A 134 -30.30 5.13 7.60
N ILE A 135 -30.67 4.81 6.35
CA ILE A 135 -31.98 4.26 6.01
C ILE A 135 -32.13 2.83 6.57
N LEU A 136 -31.03 2.09 6.68
CA LEU A 136 -31.00 0.73 7.23
C LEU A 136 -31.13 0.72 8.77
N GLY A 137 -30.88 1.85 9.43
CA GLY A 137 -30.86 1.96 10.89
C GLY A 137 -29.58 1.40 11.52
N GLY A 138 -29.48 1.49 12.85
CA GLY A 138 -28.32 0.99 13.60
C GLY A 138 -27.08 1.89 13.58
N VAL A 139 -27.12 3.02 12.87
CA VAL A 139 -26.02 3.99 12.74
C VAL A 139 -26.56 5.41 12.87
N SER A 140 -25.85 6.26 13.61
CA SER A 140 -26.22 7.67 13.78
C SER A 140 -25.51 8.58 12.77
N LEU A 141 -26.11 9.74 12.47
CA LEU A 141 -25.49 10.75 11.60
C LEU A 141 -24.18 11.27 12.21
N GLU A 142 -24.10 11.33 13.55
CA GLU A 142 -22.89 11.70 14.29
C GLU A 142 -21.75 10.71 14.02
N GLN A 143 -22.02 9.39 14.06
CA GLN A 143 -21.02 8.36 13.76
C GLN A 143 -20.45 8.50 12.35
N ILE A 144 -21.31 8.75 11.36
CA ILE A 144 -20.87 8.98 9.97
C ILE A 144 -19.98 10.23 9.88
N GLY A 145 -20.37 11.31 10.55
CA GLY A 145 -19.57 12.54 10.62
C GLY A 145 -18.19 12.31 11.22
N TRP A 146 -18.12 11.59 12.34
CA TRP A 146 -16.85 11.24 12.99
C TRP A 146 -15.99 10.29 12.14
N SER A 147 -16.58 9.26 11.52
CA SER A 147 -15.87 8.33 10.64
C SER A 147 -15.21 9.04 9.45
N LEU A 148 -15.97 9.91 8.75
CA LEU A 148 -15.45 10.71 7.65
C LEU A 148 -14.40 11.74 8.13
N GLY A 149 -14.61 12.34 9.31
CA GLY A 149 -13.66 13.27 9.93
C GLY A 149 -12.32 12.60 10.30
N ILE A 150 -12.35 11.41 10.87
CA ILE A 150 -11.15 10.59 11.15
C ILE A 150 -10.45 10.25 9.84
N CYS A 151 -11.18 9.78 8.82
CA CYS A 151 -10.59 9.49 7.51
C CYS A 151 -9.91 10.74 6.92
N ALA A 152 -10.56 11.90 6.95
CA ALA A 152 -10.04 13.13 6.36
C ALA A 152 -8.77 13.61 7.09
N THR A 153 -8.78 13.63 8.42
CA THR A 153 -7.64 14.08 9.22
C THR A 153 -6.48 13.09 9.19
N ALA A 154 -6.74 11.78 9.26
CA ALA A 154 -5.73 10.74 9.11
C ALA A 154 -5.10 10.76 7.71
N GLY A 155 -5.90 10.94 6.65
CA GLY A 155 -5.42 11.10 5.28
C GLY A 155 -4.55 12.34 5.10
N PHE A 156 -4.95 13.46 5.71
CA PHE A 156 -4.15 14.68 5.69
C PHE A 156 -2.82 14.51 6.44
N ALA A 157 -2.82 13.85 7.60
CA ALA A 157 -1.62 13.53 8.37
C ALA A 157 -0.67 12.60 7.62
N ALA A 158 -1.18 11.49 7.09
CA ALA A 158 -0.40 10.52 6.31
C ALA A 158 0.13 11.14 5.01
N GLY A 159 -0.67 11.94 4.31
CA GLY A 159 -0.24 12.72 3.15
C GLY A 159 0.87 13.71 3.48
N SER A 160 0.75 14.42 4.60
CA SER A 160 1.77 15.38 5.08
C SER A 160 3.08 14.67 5.42
N TRP A 161 3.00 13.49 6.05
CA TRP A 161 4.16 12.61 6.26
C TRP A 161 4.80 12.18 4.93
N GLY A 162 4.01 11.72 3.96
CA GLY A 162 4.50 11.34 2.63
C GLY A 162 5.21 12.49 1.91
N SER A 163 4.63 13.69 1.94
CA SER A 163 5.20 14.92 1.38
C SER A 163 6.52 15.32 2.08
N LEU A 164 6.54 15.32 3.41
CA LEU A 164 7.73 15.58 4.23
C LEU A 164 8.90 14.67 3.85
N VAL A 165 8.63 13.36 3.81
CA VAL A 165 9.63 12.35 3.44
C VAL A 165 10.14 12.58 2.02
N ALA A 166 9.25 12.96 1.09
CA ALA A 166 9.63 13.24 -0.29
C ALA A 166 10.49 14.49 -0.45
N PHE A 167 10.25 15.55 0.33
CA PHE A 167 11.15 16.71 0.35
C PHE A 167 12.50 16.40 1.00
N TRP A 168 12.54 15.46 1.94
CA TRP A 168 13.78 15.04 2.61
C TRP A 168 14.65 14.06 1.80
N ARG A 169 14.04 13.15 1.03
CA ARG A 169 14.74 12.09 0.29
C ARG A 169 14.93 12.43 -1.18
N GLU A 170 16.06 12.00 -1.73
CA GLU A 170 16.44 12.25 -3.13
C GLU A 170 15.94 11.17 -4.09
N LYS A 171 15.79 9.93 -3.62
CA LYS A 171 15.47 8.77 -4.46
C LYS A 171 14.02 8.33 -4.23
N THR A 172 13.27 8.15 -5.31
CA THR A 172 11.85 7.76 -5.27
C THR A 172 11.59 6.47 -4.48
N PHE A 173 12.43 5.44 -4.66
CA PHE A 173 12.34 4.22 -3.85
C PHE A 173 12.43 4.52 -2.34
N GLN A 174 13.44 5.30 -1.92
CA GLN A 174 13.63 5.63 -0.51
C GLN A 174 12.46 6.43 0.04
N THR A 175 11.92 7.35 -0.77
CA THR A 175 10.74 8.12 -0.41
C THR A 175 9.54 7.21 -0.15
N LEU A 176 9.19 6.35 -1.12
CA LEU A 176 8.05 5.44 -1.01
C LEU A 176 8.19 4.47 0.16
N ALA A 177 9.38 3.85 0.29
CA ALA A 177 9.68 2.91 1.34
C ALA A 177 9.55 3.54 2.73
N ILE A 178 10.12 4.73 2.94
CA ILE A 178 10.05 5.43 4.23
C ILE A 178 8.64 5.96 4.50
N SER A 179 7.87 6.34 3.48
CA SER A 179 6.47 6.74 3.67
C SER A 179 5.63 5.58 4.21
N VAL A 180 5.69 4.40 3.57
CA VAL A 180 4.94 3.21 4.00
C VAL A 180 5.47 2.66 5.32
N LEU A 181 6.79 2.48 5.46
CA LEU A 181 7.40 1.97 6.70
C LEU A 181 7.20 2.92 7.87
N GLY A 182 7.32 4.23 7.63
CA GLY A 182 7.13 5.23 8.66
C GLY A 182 5.71 5.20 9.23
N LEU A 183 4.71 5.01 8.38
CA LEU A 183 3.33 4.83 8.82
C LEU A 183 3.16 3.54 9.64
N ALA A 184 3.65 2.40 9.14
CA ALA A 184 3.55 1.12 9.85
C ALA A 184 4.30 1.14 11.20
N LEU A 185 5.49 1.75 11.24
CA LEU A 185 6.27 1.93 12.46
C LEU A 185 5.60 2.88 13.43
N PHE A 186 4.99 3.96 12.95
CA PHE A 186 4.26 4.89 13.79
C PHE A 186 3.10 4.18 14.49
N LEU A 187 2.26 3.45 13.74
CA LEU A 187 1.16 2.66 14.31
C LEU A 187 1.68 1.59 15.27
N GLY A 188 2.71 0.83 14.88
CA GLY A 188 3.32 -0.19 15.74
C GLY A 188 3.94 0.38 17.03
N ALA A 189 4.54 1.57 16.97
CA ALA A 189 5.10 2.24 18.13
C ALA A 189 4.01 2.78 19.08
N VAL A 190 2.92 3.31 18.53
CA VAL A 190 1.75 3.74 19.33
C VAL A 190 1.15 2.53 20.04
N GLU A 191 0.87 1.44 19.31
CA GLU A 191 0.31 0.21 19.91
C GLU A 191 1.22 -0.41 20.95
N ALA A 192 2.53 -0.51 20.68
CA ALA A 192 3.50 -0.99 21.66
C ALA A 192 3.55 -0.08 22.89
N GLY A 193 3.51 1.24 22.69
CA GLY A 193 3.50 2.22 23.78
C GLY A 193 2.26 2.09 24.67
N VAL A 194 1.07 1.94 24.07
CA VAL A 194 -0.17 1.72 24.82
C VAL A 194 -0.13 0.40 25.57
N ALA A 195 0.36 -0.69 24.95
CA ALA A 195 0.50 -1.98 25.60
C ALA A 195 1.45 -1.97 26.81
N ILE A 196 2.53 -1.17 26.76
CA ILE A 196 3.51 -1.04 27.86
C ILE A 196 2.95 -0.17 29.00
N VAL A 197 2.31 0.95 28.67
CA VAL A 197 1.83 1.94 29.66
C VAL A 197 0.49 1.53 30.29
N GLY A 198 -0.28 0.69 29.59
CA GLY A 198 -1.63 0.30 29.96
C GLY A 198 -2.68 1.29 29.47
N GLU A 199 -3.76 0.75 28.90
CA GLU A 199 -4.85 1.53 28.29
C GLU A 199 -5.63 2.39 29.29
N SER A 200 -5.74 1.95 30.54
CA SER A 200 -6.43 2.67 31.62
C SER A 200 -5.67 3.90 32.14
N THR A 201 -4.39 4.02 31.79
CA THR A 201 -3.54 5.12 32.25
C THR A 201 -3.78 6.37 31.40
N ARG A 202 -3.74 7.58 32.00
CA ARG A 202 -3.87 8.85 31.26
C ARG A 202 -2.88 8.99 30.09
N LEU A 203 -1.65 8.51 30.28
CA LEU A 203 -0.65 8.49 29.22
C LEU A 203 -0.99 7.48 28.11
N GLY A 204 -1.55 6.32 28.47
CA GLY A 204 -2.02 5.32 27.51
C GLY A 204 -3.16 5.84 26.65
N THR A 205 -4.12 6.55 27.24
CA THR A 205 -5.22 7.16 26.47
C THR A 205 -4.74 8.26 25.52
N TRP A 206 -3.79 9.11 25.95
CA TRP A 206 -3.20 10.15 25.10
C TRP A 206 -2.39 9.56 23.94
N LEU A 207 -1.65 8.49 24.19
CA LEU A 207 -0.96 7.74 23.15
C LEU A 207 -1.97 7.09 22.19
N GLY A 208 -3.04 6.49 22.72
CA GLY A 208 -4.10 5.88 21.93
C GLY A 208 -4.77 6.85 20.96
N TRP A 209 -4.88 8.14 21.31
CA TRP A 209 -5.41 9.16 20.40
C TRP A 209 -4.58 9.34 19.13
N LEU A 210 -3.32 8.91 19.10
CA LEU A 210 -2.45 8.96 17.92
C LEU A 210 -2.73 7.81 16.93
N ASP A 211 -3.55 6.82 17.27
CA ASP A 211 -3.95 5.78 16.34
C ASP A 211 -5.35 6.06 15.75
N PRO A 212 -5.46 6.33 14.43
CA PRO A 212 -6.76 6.50 13.79
C PRO A 212 -7.59 5.21 13.75
N PHE A 213 -7.00 4.02 13.85
CA PHE A 213 -7.77 2.76 13.90
C PHE A 213 -8.51 2.62 15.24
N ARG A 214 -7.86 2.90 16.38
CA ARG A 214 -8.54 3.03 17.68
C ARG A 214 -9.67 4.04 17.66
N GLY A 215 -9.44 5.22 17.07
CA GLY A 215 -10.49 6.24 16.92
C GLY A 215 -11.67 5.72 16.10
N MET A 216 -11.40 4.99 15.02
CA MET A 216 -12.44 4.38 14.19
C MET A 216 -13.22 3.30 14.95
N LEU A 217 -12.53 2.41 15.67
CA LEU A 217 -13.15 1.37 16.48
C LEU A 217 -14.05 1.96 17.59
N LEU A 218 -13.65 3.08 18.19
CA LEU A 218 -14.46 3.82 19.16
C LEU A 218 -15.73 4.42 18.53
N VAL A 219 -15.66 4.92 17.29
CA VAL A 219 -16.84 5.43 16.57
C VAL A 219 -17.80 4.30 16.20
N LEU A 220 -17.26 3.11 15.91
CA LEU A 220 -18.01 1.92 15.52
C LEU A 220 -18.64 1.20 16.73
N ASP A 221 -18.18 1.45 17.94
CA ASP A 221 -18.76 0.87 19.15
C ASP A 221 -20.11 1.54 19.49
N PRO A 222 -21.23 0.79 19.47
CA PRO A 222 -22.55 1.33 19.79
C PRO A 222 -22.68 1.80 21.25
N LEU A 223 -21.79 1.35 22.16
CA LEU A 223 -21.81 1.69 23.57
C LEU A 223 -20.87 2.85 23.94
N ALA A 224 -20.11 3.37 22.97
CA ALA A 224 -19.14 4.44 23.22
C ALA A 224 -19.76 5.84 23.42
N ALA A 225 -21.06 5.99 23.21
CA ALA A 225 -21.73 7.28 23.39
C ALA A 225 -21.83 7.64 24.89
N GLU A 226 -21.17 8.74 25.29
CA GLU A 226 -21.24 9.27 26.65
C GLU A 226 -22.33 10.35 26.73
N THR A 227 -23.15 10.33 27.78
CA THR A 227 -24.08 11.42 28.09
C THR A 227 -23.35 12.58 28.75
N ARG A 228 -22.99 13.61 27.96
CA ARG A 228 -22.45 14.88 28.48
C ARG A 228 -23.51 15.98 28.36
N GLY A 229 -24.19 16.27 29.47
CA GLY A 229 -25.30 17.23 29.47
C GLY A 229 -26.58 16.61 28.90
N SER A 230 -27.26 17.30 27.98
CA SER A 230 -28.55 16.87 27.42
C SER A 230 -28.43 15.98 26.17
N ALA A 231 -27.23 15.79 25.61
CA ALA A 231 -27.00 14.97 24.42
C ALA A 231 -25.94 13.89 24.68
N ALA A 232 -26.20 12.67 24.19
CA ALA A 232 -25.18 11.65 24.09
C ALA A 232 -24.27 11.98 22.90
N SER A 233 -22.95 11.98 23.10
CA SER A 233 -21.96 12.28 22.06
C SER A 233 -20.76 11.35 22.16
N ILE A 234 -20.16 11.02 21.02
CA ILE A 234 -18.98 10.15 20.96
C ILE A 234 -17.73 11.03 21.14
N PRO A 235 -16.83 10.73 22.10
CA PRO A 235 -15.64 11.53 22.36
C PRO A 235 -14.52 11.28 21.33
N ALA A 236 -14.82 11.41 20.03
CA ALA A 236 -13.86 11.18 18.94
C ALA A 236 -12.95 12.38 18.65
N LEU A 237 -13.31 13.57 19.13
CA LEU A 237 -12.57 14.82 18.88
C LEU A 237 -11.05 14.76 19.18
N PRO A 238 -10.57 14.10 20.26
CA PRO A 238 -9.13 13.99 20.53
C PRO A 238 -8.34 13.29 19.41
N TYR A 239 -8.94 12.28 18.75
CA TYR A 239 -8.31 11.58 17.62
C TYR A 239 -8.17 12.47 16.39
N LEU A 240 -9.16 13.34 16.12
CA LEU A 240 -9.08 14.29 15.01
C LEU A 240 -8.01 15.36 15.29
N LEU A 241 -7.97 15.88 16.52
CA LEU A 241 -7.01 16.90 16.93
C LEU A 241 -5.57 16.37 16.91
N SER A 242 -5.34 15.14 17.37
CA SER A 242 -4.01 14.52 17.36
C SER A 242 -3.50 14.36 15.91
N MET A 243 -4.34 13.87 14.99
CA MET A 243 -4.00 13.73 13.58
C MET A 243 -3.73 15.08 12.90
N CYS A 244 -4.58 16.08 13.16
CA CYS A 244 -4.34 17.46 12.73
C CYS A 244 -3.02 18.00 13.27
N GLY A 245 -2.71 17.74 14.55
CA GLY A 245 -1.45 18.13 15.18
C GLY A 245 -0.23 17.52 14.47
N LEU A 246 -0.26 16.22 14.18
CA LEU A 246 0.79 15.54 13.41
C LEU A 246 0.94 16.10 11.99
N ALA A 247 -0.17 16.41 11.33
CA ALA A 247 -0.15 17.03 10.01
C ALA A 247 0.48 18.43 10.06
N VAL A 248 0.13 19.25 11.06
CA VAL A 248 0.72 20.58 11.23
C VAL A 248 2.21 20.49 11.53
N LEU A 249 2.62 19.61 12.44
CA LEU A 249 4.02 19.41 12.79
C LEU A 249 4.86 18.97 11.58
N SER A 250 4.39 17.98 10.83
CA SER A 250 5.08 17.51 9.62
C SER A 250 5.18 18.60 8.55
N ASN A 251 4.12 19.39 8.33
CA ASN A 251 4.17 20.51 7.38
C ASN A 251 5.11 21.64 7.84
N ILE A 252 5.14 21.99 9.13
CA ILE A 252 6.07 22.99 9.67
C ILE A 252 7.51 22.55 9.41
N VAL A 253 7.85 21.29 9.71
CA VAL A 253 9.20 20.76 9.45
C VAL A 253 9.52 20.78 7.96
N ALA A 254 8.57 20.39 7.10
CA ALA A 254 8.75 20.39 5.65
C ALA A 254 9.04 21.79 5.12
N VAL A 255 8.30 22.81 5.57
CA VAL A 255 8.50 24.21 5.17
C VAL A 255 9.85 24.73 5.67
N LEU A 256 10.18 24.54 6.95
CA LEU A 256 11.41 25.06 7.55
C LEU A 256 12.68 24.44 6.96
N ARG A 257 12.61 23.17 6.54
CA ARG A 257 13.76 22.43 6.02
C ARG A 257 13.80 22.33 4.49
N LEU A 258 12.81 22.85 3.76
CA LEU A 258 12.68 22.67 2.31
C LEU A 258 13.96 23.04 1.55
N ARG A 259 14.46 24.27 1.74
CA ARG A 259 15.67 24.79 1.07
C ARG A 259 16.96 24.20 1.62
N VAL A 260 16.97 23.78 2.89
CA VAL A 260 18.11 23.09 3.52
C VAL A 260 18.30 21.71 2.89
N TRP A 261 17.21 20.99 2.62
CA TRP A 261 17.25 19.67 1.99
C TRP A 261 17.43 19.73 0.47
N ASN A 262 17.00 20.82 -0.17
CA ASN A 262 17.01 20.98 -1.62
C ASN A 262 17.74 22.27 -2.02
N PRO A 263 19.07 22.35 -1.81
CA PRO A 263 19.84 23.53 -2.18
C PRO A 263 19.80 23.72 -3.70
N SER A 264 19.56 24.96 -4.16
CA SER A 264 19.78 25.33 -5.55
C SER A 264 21.27 25.15 -5.85
N ARG A 265 21.59 24.33 -6.85
CA ARG A 265 22.98 23.95 -7.20
C ARG A 265 23.84 25.11 -7.71
N THR A 266 23.39 26.37 -7.57
CA THR A 266 24.10 27.56 -8.01
C THR A 266 25.38 27.85 -7.21
N PHE A 267 25.66 27.10 -6.13
CA PHE A 267 26.88 27.25 -5.31
C PHE A 267 27.47 25.90 -4.85
N ALA A 268 27.46 24.87 -5.69
CA ALA A 268 28.47 23.84 -5.51
C ALA A 268 29.80 24.44 -6.00
N ASP A 269 30.62 24.91 -5.07
CA ASP A 269 32.00 25.34 -5.30
C ASP A 269 32.65 24.46 -6.39
N PRO A 270 33.02 25.03 -7.56
CA PRO A 270 33.96 24.36 -8.47
C PRO A 270 35.30 24.07 -7.77
N LEU A 271 35.56 24.74 -6.63
CA LEU A 271 36.84 24.72 -5.92
C LEU A 271 37.06 23.49 -5.02
N LYS A 272 36.09 22.56 -4.91
CA LYS A 272 36.34 21.21 -4.38
C LYS A 272 36.72 20.18 -5.45
N GLU A 273 37.06 20.61 -6.65
CA GLU A 273 38.14 20.00 -7.43
C GLU A 273 39.49 20.57 -6.98
N THR A 274 39.76 20.54 -5.67
CA THR A 274 41.11 20.77 -5.16
C THR A 274 41.92 19.54 -5.56
N THR A 275 42.72 19.68 -6.63
CA THR A 275 43.92 18.88 -6.90
C THR A 275 43.78 17.41 -6.52
N ALA A 276 42.87 16.70 -7.20
CA ALA A 276 43.01 15.26 -7.29
C ALA A 276 44.23 15.01 -8.17
N GLU A 277 45.38 14.87 -7.54
CA GLU A 277 46.56 14.23 -8.11
C GLU A 277 46.08 13.08 -9.00
N VAL A 278 46.60 13.06 -10.24
CA VAL A 278 46.53 11.92 -11.13
C VAL A 278 47.32 10.79 -10.45
N SER A 279 46.69 10.09 -9.50
CA SER A 279 47.33 9.01 -8.77
C SER A 279 46.54 7.72 -8.90
N THR A 280 47.25 6.75 -9.47
CA THR A 280 47.05 5.31 -9.47
C THR A 280 45.92 4.77 -10.34
N ARG A 281 46.35 3.99 -11.36
CA ARG A 281 45.57 2.97 -12.07
C ARG A 281 44.60 2.30 -11.08
N ALA A 282 43.34 2.73 -11.11
CA ALA A 282 42.30 2.12 -10.30
C ALA A 282 42.28 0.63 -10.65
N LYS A 283 42.41 -0.26 -9.64
CA LYS A 283 42.24 -1.71 -9.84
C LYS A 283 40.96 -1.92 -10.64
N THR A 284 41.09 -2.39 -11.88
CA THR A 284 39.97 -2.75 -12.73
C THR A 284 39.16 -3.79 -11.97
N ARG A 285 37.95 -3.42 -11.54
CA ARG A 285 37.06 -4.36 -10.87
C ARG A 285 36.66 -5.41 -11.91
N SER A 286 36.86 -6.68 -11.60
CA SER A 286 36.33 -7.77 -12.43
C SER A 286 34.80 -7.70 -12.37
N ILE A 287 34.19 -7.38 -13.51
CA ILE A 287 32.74 -7.39 -13.70
C ILE A 287 32.31 -8.86 -13.76
N TRP A 288 31.18 -9.20 -13.13
CA TRP A 288 30.65 -10.56 -13.20
C TRP A 288 30.09 -10.88 -14.59
N THR A 289 29.82 -12.16 -14.86
CA THR A 289 29.23 -12.61 -16.12
C THR A 289 27.97 -11.84 -16.49
N ASN A 290 27.11 -11.52 -15.50
CA ASN A 290 26.01 -10.59 -15.69
C ASN A 290 26.38 -9.19 -15.17
N PRO A 291 26.62 -8.20 -16.05
CA PRO A 291 27.05 -6.87 -15.67
C PRO A 291 25.96 -6.08 -14.92
N ILE A 292 24.68 -6.39 -15.16
CA ILE A 292 23.55 -5.72 -14.51
C ILE A 292 23.43 -6.13 -13.05
N ILE A 293 23.49 -7.44 -12.75
CA ILE A 293 23.50 -7.92 -11.36
C ILE A 293 24.66 -7.31 -10.60
N TRP A 294 25.86 -7.35 -11.20
CA TRP A 294 27.05 -6.76 -10.61
C TRP A 294 26.84 -5.27 -10.31
N ARG A 295 26.26 -4.52 -11.26
CA ARG A 295 25.96 -3.10 -11.05
C ARG A 295 24.99 -2.92 -9.88
N GLU A 296 23.85 -3.60 -9.87
CA GLU A 296 22.83 -3.43 -8.83
C GLU A 296 23.36 -3.76 -7.42
N ILE A 297 24.20 -4.79 -7.31
CA ILE A 297 24.75 -5.26 -6.02
C ILE A 297 25.98 -4.46 -5.59
N CYS A 298 26.94 -4.22 -6.49
CA CYS A 298 28.25 -3.68 -6.13
C CYS A 298 28.33 -2.15 -6.17
N THR A 299 27.50 -1.47 -6.96
CA THR A 299 27.62 0.00 -7.15
C THR A 299 26.83 0.83 -6.14
N ARG A 300 26.14 0.19 -5.18
CA ARG A 300 25.23 0.86 -4.23
C ARG A 300 24.26 1.80 -4.96
N ALA A 301 23.67 1.33 -6.05
CA ALA A 301 22.78 2.11 -6.93
C ALA A 301 21.64 2.82 -6.16
N TYR A 302 21.20 2.22 -5.04
CA TYR A 302 20.13 2.74 -4.18
C TYR A 302 20.60 3.68 -3.05
N GLY A 303 21.90 4.00 -2.98
CA GLY A 303 22.50 4.95 -2.04
C GLY A 303 22.79 4.37 -0.64
N ARG A 304 23.70 5.01 0.10
CA ARG A 304 24.11 4.56 1.46
C ARG A 304 22.98 4.63 2.49
N LYS A 305 21.99 5.50 2.27
CA LYS A 305 20.87 5.74 3.18
C LYS A 305 19.85 4.59 3.23
N ILE A 306 19.98 3.57 2.37
CA ILE A 306 19.13 2.38 2.41
C ILE A 306 19.25 1.58 3.72
N ILE A 307 20.36 1.72 4.44
CA ILE A 307 20.56 1.09 5.74
C ILE A 307 19.47 1.52 6.73
N PHE A 308 19.00 2.77 6.67
CA PHE A 308 17.90 3.24 7.52
C PHE A 308 16.59 2.52 7.24
N ILE A 309 16.31 2.18 5.97
CA ILE A 309 15.11 1.43 5.58
C ILE A 309 15.18 0.01 6.13
N LYS A 310 16.36 -0.62 6.03
CA LYS A 310 16.60 -1.96 6.58
C LYS A 310 16.46 -1.98 8.10
N LEU A 311 17.05 -1.01 8.81
CA LEU A 311 16.94 -0.89 10.26
C LEU A 311 15.49 -0.60 10.68
N ALA A 312 14.80 0.31 9.99
CA ALA A 312 13.39 0.59 10.22
C ALA A 312 12.53 -0.69 10.09
N TYR A 313 12.78 -1.51 9.06
CA TYR A 313 12.08 -2.76 8.88
C TYR A 313 12.39 -3.78 9.99
N VAL A 314 13.63 -3.86 10.47
CA VAL A 314 13.99 -4.69 11.65
C VAL A 314 13.22 -4.24 12.88
N VAL A 315 13.10 -2.93 13.13
CA VAL A 315 12.32 -2.41 14.28
C VAL A 315 10.84 -2.78 14.13
N LEU A 316 10.27 -2.70 12.92
CA LEU A 316 8.89 -3.10 12.66
C LEU A 316 8.68 -4.59 12.97
N PHE A 317 9.63 -5.44 12.56
CA PHE A 317 9.62 -6.86 12.88
C PHE A 317 9.67 -7.09 14.40
N LEU A 318 10.49 -6.35 15.13
CA LEU A 318 10.54 -6.45 16.59
C LEU A 318 9.22 -6.02 17.26
N PHE A 319 8.54 -5.00 16.74
CA PHE A 319 7.19 -4.63 17.22
C PHE A 319 6.18 -5.75 16.96
N ALA A 320 6.21 -6.39 15.79
CA ALA A 320 5.33 -7.52 15.52
C ALA A 320 5.59 -8.70 16.45
N VAL A 321 6.87 -9.04 16.72
CA VAL A 321 7.23 -10.08 17.71
C VAL A 321 6.75 -9.69 19.11
N GLY A 322 6.93 -8.43 19.51
CA GLY A 322 6.45 -7.91 20.79
C GLY A 322 4.92 -7.97 20.92
N TYR A 323 4.19 -7.63 19.86
CA TYR A 323 2.73 -7.76 19.78
C TYR A 323 2.28 -9.21 19.98
N VAL A 324 2.92 -10.18 19.30
CA VAL A 324 2.60 -11.60 19.47
C VAL A 324 2.87 -12.09 20.90
N PHE A 325 3.97 -11.62 21.51
CA PHE A 325 4.29 -11.95 22.89
C PHE A 325 3.26 -11.38 23.88
N HIS A 326 2.89 -10.11 23.73
CA HIS A 326 1.89 -9.46 24.57
C HIS A 326 0.51 -10.11 24.42
N ALA A 327 0.06 -10.35 23.18
CA ALA A 327 -1.22 -11.00 22.90
C ALA A 327 -1.32 -12.40 23.53
N ARG A 328 -0.20 -13.14 23.59
CA ARG A 328 -0.14 -14.44 24.26
C ARG A 328 -0.29 -14.32 25.78
N GLN A 329 0.28 -13.29 26.40
CA GLN A 329 0.17 -13.08 27.85
C GLN A 329 -1.26 -12.77 28.27
N VAL A 330 -1.97 -11.97 27.47
CA VAL A 330 -3.34 -11.54 27.75
C VAL A 330 -4.38 -12.55 27.24
N GLN A 331 -3.95 -13.67 26.65
CA GLN A 331 -4.83 -14.67 26.02
C GLN A 331 -5.81 -14.02 25.03
N ALA A 332 -5.28 -13.11 24.22
CA ALA A 332 -6.09 -12.35 23.27
C ALA A 332 -6.83 -13.28 22.31
N GLU A 333 -8.10 -12.98 22.07
CA GLU A 333 -8.93 -13.69 21.11
C GLU A 333 -8.47 -13.44 19.67
N LEU A 334 -9.16 -14.10 18.72
CA LEU A 334 -8.94 -13.90 17.30
C LEU A 334 -9.14 -12.43 16.92
N VAL A 335 -8.19 -11.88 16.16
CA VAL A 335 -8.30 -10.52 15.63
C VAL A 335 -9.46 -10.49 14.63
N MET A 336 -10.47 -9.69 14.95
CA MET A 336 -11.75 -9.60 14.21
C MET A 336 -12.45 -10.96 14.05
N GLY A 337 -12.21 -11.93 14.94
CA GLY A 337 -12.79 -13.27 14.83
C GLY A 337 -12.21 -14.15 13.70
N MET A 338 -11.19 -13.69 12.98
CA MET A 338 -10.70 -14.35 11.76
C MET A 338 -9.29 -14.94 11.88
N ILE A 339 -8.35 -14.17 12.42
CA ILE A 339 -6.92 -14.51 12.38
C ILE A 339 -6.33 -14.51 13.80
N SER A 340 -5.46 -15.48 14.09
CA SER A 340 -4.73 -15.50 15.36
C SER A 340 -3.82 -14.27 15.51
N PRO A 341 -3.58 -13.75 16.72
CA PRO A 341 -2.66 -12.62 16.91
C PRO A 341 -1.26 -12.88 16.32
N ALA A 342 -0.78 -14.12 16.40
CA ALA A 342 0.42 -14.58 15.72
C ALA A 342 0.34 -14.39 14.19
N GLY A 343 -0.71 -14.91 13.56
CA GLY A 343 -0.95 -14.75 12.13
C GLY A 343 -1.04 -13.28 11.72
N PHE A 344 -1.73 -12.44 12.50
CA PHE A 344 -1.85 -11.02 12.23
C PHE A 344 -0.49 -10.30 12.26
N GLY A 345 0.36 -10.60 13.24
CA GLY A 345 1.73 -10.07 13.32
C GLY A 345 2.58 -10.46 12.10
N PHE A 346 2.48 -11.71 11.64
CA PHE A 346 3.16 -12.16 10.43
C PHE A 346 2.62 -11.45 9.17
N VAL A 347 1.29 -11.37 9.02
CA VAL A 347 0.64 -10.71 7.88
C VAL A 347 1.05 -9.24 7.82
N ALA A 348 1.04 -8.50 8.94
CA ALA A 348 1.44 -7.10 8.97
C ALA A 348 2.87 -6.87 8.43
N VAL A 349 3.83 -7.67 8.88
CA VAL A 349 5.23 -7.58 8.44
C VAL A 349 5.42 -8.09 7.00
N GLY A 350 4.68 -9.14 6.63
CA GLY A 350 4.67 -9.72 5.29
C GLY A 350 4.12 -8.76 4.25
N LEU A 351 2.99 -8.09 4.52
CA LEU A 351 2.40 -7.09 3.63
C LEU A 351 3.36 -5.93 3.35
N VAL A 352 4.00 -5.40 4.41
CA VAL A 352 5.00 -4.34 4.24
C VAL A 352 6.21 -4.84 3.45
N SER A 353 6.66 -6.09 3.65
CA SER A 353 7.72 -6.70 2.83
C SER A 353 7.36 -6.70 1.35
N LEU A 354 6.18 -7.23 1.03
CA LEU A 354 5.71 -7.36 -0.34
C LEU A 354 5.57 -5.98 -1.02
N LEU A 355 5.08 -4.96 -0.29
CA LEU A 355 5.02 -3.59 -0.78
C LEU A 355 6.40 -2.98 -1.04
N LEU A 356 7.39 -3.22 -0.18
CA LEU A 356 8.76 -2.73 -0.36
C LEU A 356 9.45 -3.38 -1.55
N ILE A 357 9.30 -4.70 -1.70
CA ILE A 357 9.86 -5.47 -2.82
C ILE A 357 9.23 -5.00 -4.13
N ASN A 358 7.91 -4.84 -4.17
CA ASN A 358 7.20 -4.31 -5.32
C ASN A 358 7.63 -2.88 -5.67
N ALA A 359 7.70 -2.00 -4.67
CA ALA A 359 8.16 -0.62 -4.85
C ALA A 359 9.59 -0.55 -5.38
N GLN A 360 10.49 -1.43 -4.92
CA GLN A 360 11.85 -1.49 -5.45
C GLN A 360 11.87 -1.99 -6.89
N ALA A 361 11.11 -3.04 -7.20
CA ALA A 361 11.06 -3.62 -8.53
C ALA A 361 10.56 -2.61 -9.58
N VAL A 362 9.45 -1.91 -9.30
CA VAL A 362 8.93 -0.89 -10.23
C VAL A 362 9.91 0.28 -10.39
N THR A 363 10.50 0.76 -9.29
CA THR A 363 11.43 1.90 -9.35
C THR A 363 12.76 1.56 -10.01
N ALA A 364 13.20 0.30 -9.97
CA ALA A 364 14.44 -0.15 -10.63
C ALA A 364 14.42 0.05 -12.15
N LEU A 365 13.24 0.14 -12.77
CA LEU A 365 13.06 0.42 -14.19
C LEU A 365 12.63 1.86 -14.45
N THR A 366 11.66 2.37 -13.67
CA THR A 366 11.09 3.68 -13.93
C THR A 366 12.10 4.80 -13.70
N THR A 367 13.01 4.63 -12.74
CA THR A 367 14.09 5.61 -12.50
C THR A 367 15.10 5.65 -13.64
N GLU A 368 15.43 4.52 -14.25
CA GLU A 368 16.30 4.49 -15.44
C GLU A 368 15.66 5.16 -16.65
N ARG A 369 14.34 5.02 -16.78
CA ARG A 369 13.57 5.66 -17.83
C ARG A 369 13.44 7.16 -17.64
N ASP A 370 13.06 7.62 -16.43
CA ASP A 370 12.98 9.05 -16.13
C ASP A 370 14.35 9.73 -16.31
N ALA A 371 15.45 9.00 -16.05
CA ALA A 371 16.82 9.46 -16.28
C ALA A 371 17.29 9.33 -17.75
N LYS A 372 16.47 8.80 -18.67
CA LYS A 372 16.82 8.51 -20.08
C LYS A 372 18.02 7.59 -20.28
N THR A 373 18.33 6.76 -19.28
CA THR A 373 19.44 5.79 -19.33
C THR A 373 19.02 4.44 -19.91
N LEU A 374 17.71 4.15 -19.89
CA LEU A 374 17.16 2.92 -20.43
C LEU A 374 17.42 2.79 -21.94
N GLU A 375 17.26 3.88 -22.70
CA GLU A 375 17.54 3.94 -24.14
C GLU A 375 19.01 3.64 -24.47
N LEU A 376 19.94 4.03 -23.60
CA LEU A 376 21.36 3.72 -23.76
C LEU A 376 21.66 2.25 -23.50
N LEU A 377 21.07 1.67 -22.45
CA LEU A 377 21.20 0.24 -22.14
C LEU A 377 20.67 -0.64 -23.26
N LEU A 378 19.60 -0.19 -23.91
CA LEU A 378 19.02 -0.87 -25.05
C LEU A 378 20.06 -1.02 -26.17
N VAL A 379 20.85 0.00 -26.50
CA VAL A 379 21.83 -0.06 -27.62
C VAL A 379 23.08 -0.92 -27.30
N THR A 380 23.17 -1.50 -26.10
CA THR A 380 24.29 -2.38 -25.71
C THR A 380 24.00 -3.86 -26.00
N ASP A 381 25.04 -4.69 -25.99
CA ASP A 381 24.97 -6.16 -26.22
C ASP A 381 24.30 -6.95 -25.08
N VAL A 382 23.59 -6.29 -24.17
CA VAL A 382 22.95 -6.94 -23.03
C VAL A 382 21.68 -7.65 -23.49
N SER A 383 21.60 -8.95 -23.23
CA SER A 383 20.40 -9.73 -23.56
C SER A 383 19.22 -9.42 -22.62
N ALA A 384 18.01 -9.63 -23.13
CA ALA A 384 16.75 -9.55 -22.36
C ALA A 384 16.80 -10.34 -21.04
N LYS A 385 17.30 -11.58 -21.10
CA LYS A 385 17.45 -12.48 -19.95
C LYS A 385 18.37 -11.88 -18.91
N GLU A 386 19.54 -11.41 -19.33
CA GLU A 386 20.51 -10.79 -18.43
C GLU A 386 19.96 -9.53 -17.78
N PHE A 387 19.18 -8.74 -18.52
CA PHE A 387 18.54 -7.54 -18.00
C PHE A 387 17.46 -7.86 -16.97
N ILE A 388 16.46 -8.68 -17.32
CA ILE A 388 15.31 -8.95 -16.44
C ILE A 388 15.75 -9.70 -15.18
N PHE A 389 16.45 -10.83 -15.31
CA PHE A 389 16.97 -11.56 -14.15
C PHE A 389 18.00 -10.74 -13.39
N GLY A 390 18.70 -9.85 -14.10
CA GLY A 390 19.63 -8.91 -13.50
C GLY A 390 18.97 -7.97 -12.49
N LYS A 391 17.85 -7.38 -12.91
CA LYS A 391 17.02 -6.50 -12.08
C LYS A 391 16.36 -7.25 -10.93
N ILE A 392 15.79 -8.42 -11.19
CA ILE A 392 15.16 -9.26 -10.13
C ILE A 392 16.19 -9.63 -9.06
N GLY A 393 17.39 -10.08 -9.46
CA GLY A 393 18.46 -10.43 -8.53
C GLY A 393 18.92 -9.23 -7.68
N GLY A 394 19.04 -8.05 -8.30
CA GLY A 394 19.33 -6.79 -7.60
C GLY A 394 18.25 -6.43 -6.57
N VAL A 395 16.98 -6.62 -6.91
CA VAL A 395 15.85 -6.41 -6.00
C VAL A 395 15.96 -7.33 -4.78
N PHE A 396 16.04 -8.65 -4.99
CA PHE A 396 16.09 -9.61 -3.90
C PHE A 396 17.31 -9.45 -3.00
N TYR A 397 18.48 -9.16 -3.56
CA TYR A 397 19.68 -8.92 -2.75
C TYR A 397 19.51 -7.70 -1.84
N ASN A 398 18.93 -6.62 -2.38
CA ASN A 398 18.78 -5.39 -1.63
C ASN A 398 17.67 -5.46 -0.57
N THR A 399 16.58 -6.20 -0.85
CA THR A 399 15.46 -6.43 0.08
C THR A 399 15.60 -7.70 0.90
N ARG A 400 16.77 -8.33 0.96
CA ARG A 400 16.96 -9.62 1.64
C ARG A 400 16.46 -9.62 3.09
N GLU A 401 16.60 -8.51 3.82
CA GLU A 401 16.11 -8.41 5.20
C GLU A 401 14.58 -8.46 5.26
N ALA A 402 13.90 -7.88 4.27
CA ALA A 402 12.44 -7.95 4.14
C ALA A 402 11.95 -9.36 3.79
N ILE A 403 12.80 -10.21 3.18
CA ILE A 403 12.46 -11.60 2.84
C ILE A 403 12.80 -12.54 4.01
N LEU A 404 14.00 -12.40 4.57
CA LEU A 404 14.53 -13.31 5.58
C LEU A 404 13.83 -13.16 6.94
N LEU A 405 13.53 -11.93 7.39
CA LEU A 405 12.95 -11.73 8.72
C LEU A 405 11.55 -12.35 8.87
N PRO A 406 10.60 -12.24 7.92
CA PRO A 406 9.35 -12.98 8.01
C PRO A 406 9.55 -14.50 8.12
N VAL A 407 10.46 -15.07 7.33
CA VAL A 407 10.77 -16.52 7.37
C VAL A 407 11.39 -16.92 8.71
N LEU A 408 12.31 -16.11 9.25
CA LEU A 408 12.86 -16.30 10.59
C LEU A 408 11.79 -16.15 11.68
N GLY A 409 10.83 -15.24 11.50
CA GLY A 409 9.67 -15.08 12.38
C GLY A 409 8.80 -16.33 12.41
N LEU A 410 8.54 -16.95 11.26
CA LEU A 410 7.83 -18.23 11.19
C LEU A 410 8.62 -19.35 11.89
N MET A 411 9.94 -19.40 11.71
CA MET A 411 10.80 -20.36 12.40
C MET A 411 10.76 -20.17 13.92
N TRP A 412 10.76 -18.91 14.38
CA TRP A 412 10.58 -18.59 15.79
C TRP A 412 9.19 -19.02 16.30
N MET A 413 8.13 -18.85 15.52
CA MET A 413 6.78 -19.34 15.89
C MET A 413 6.72 -20.87 16.04
N VAL A 414 7.44 -21.62 15.20
CA VAL A 414 7.60 -23.07 15.38
C VAL A 414 8.29 -23.38 16.71
N ALA A 415 9.39 -22.68 17.03
CA ALA A 415 10.10 -22.86 18.30
C ALA A 415 9.20 -22.54 19.51
N GLN A 416 8.26 -21.60 19.37
CA GLN A 416 7.28 -21.24 20.40
C GLN A 416 6.05 -22.17 20.45
N ARG A 417 5.99 -23.20 19.60
CA ARG A 417 4.84 -24.12 19.42
C ARG A 417 3.54 -23.40 19.02
N LEU A 418 3.66 -22.25 18.34
CA LEU A 418 2.53 -21.53 17.74
C LEU A 418 2.20 -22.04 16.33
N LEU A 419 3.15 -22.71 15.68
CA LEU A 419 3.03 -23.21 14.32
C LEU A 419 3.63 -24.63 14.24
N THR A 420 2.98 -25.53 13.50
CA THR A 420 3.53 -26.86 13.20
C THR A 420 4.63 -26.75 12.13
N LEU A 421 5.50 -27.75 12.05
CA LEU A 421 6.54 -27.81 11.00
C LEU A 421 5.94 -27.84 9.59
N GLU A 422 4.82 -28.53 9.43
CA GLU A 422 4.09 -28.60 8.16
C GLU A 422 3.58 -27.22 7.73
N HIS A 423 2.89 -26.51 8.63
CA HIS A 423 2.38 -25.16 8.33
C HIS A 423 3.51 -24.15 8.12
N PHE A 424 4.66 -24.32 8.77
CA PHE A 424 5.86 -23.54 8.49
C PHE A 424 6.30 -23.69 7.03
N VAL A 425 6.34 -24.91 6.49
CA VAL A 425 6.72 -25.15 5.09
C VAL A 425 5.71 -24.49 4.15
N TYR A 426 4.41 -24.67 4.39
CA TYR A 426 3.37 -24.08 3.53
C TYR A 426 3.42 -22.55 3.52
N VAL A 427 3.44 -21.92 4.69
CA VAL A 427 3.43 -20.46 4.80
C VAL A 427 4.74 -19.86 4.29
N SER A 428 5.90 -20.48 4.55
CA SER A 428 7.18 -19.97 4.07
C SER A 428 7.30 -20.05 2.55
N LEU A 429 6.95 -21.17 1.92
CA LEU A 429 6.98 -21.32 0.47
C LEU A 429 5.93 -20.42 -0.21
N GLY A 430 4.72 -20.32 0.37
CA GLY A 430 3.69 -19.40 -0.11
C GLY A 430 4.14 -17.94 -0.04
N PHE A 431 4.76 -17.52 1.07
CA PHE A 431 5.31 -16.18 1.20
C PHE A 431 6.44 -15.90 0.19
N LEU A 432 7.37 -16.84 -0.01
CA LEU A 432 8.44 -16.70 -1.00
C LEU A 432 7.90 -16.60 -2.43
N LEU A 433 6.83 -17.35 -2.75
CA LEU A 433 6.15 -17.20 -4.03
C LEU A 433 5.52 -15.82 -4.20
N LEU A 434 4.85 -15.31 -3.16
CA LEU A 434 4.29 -13.95 -3.17
C LEU A 434 5.38 -12.88 -3.28
N VAL A 435 6.57 -13.12 -2.72
CA VAL A 435 7.76 -12.26 -2.91
C VAL A 435 8.17 -12.20 -4.39
N VAL A 436 8.21 -13.35 -5.07
CA VAL A 436 8.51 -13.41 -6.50
C VAL A 436 7.41 -12.71 -7.31
N PHE A 437 6.14 -12.96 -6.99
CA PHE A 437 5.00 -12.28 -7.60
C PHE A 437 5.07 -10.76 -7.44
N ALA A 438 5.34 -10.26 -6.23
CA ALA A 438 5.46 -8.84 -5.95
C ALA A 438 6.59 -8.18 -6.77
N ALA A 439 7.74 -8.84 -6.90
CA ALA A 439 8.86 -8.34 -7.71
C ALA A 439 8.52 -8.32 -9.20
N VAL A 440 7.95 -9.41 -9.73
CA VAL A 440 7.62 -9.53 -11.16
C VAL A 440 6.49 -8.59 -11.56
N LEU A 441 5.46 -8.43 -10.72
CA LEU A 441 4.39 -7.44 -10.92
C LEU A 441 4.93 -6.01 -10.97
N GLY A 442 5.92 -5.70 -10.12
CA GLY A 442 6.62 -4.42 -10.12
C GLY A 442 7.36 -4.16 -11.42
N LEU A 443 8.08 -5.15 -11.93
CA LEU A 443 8.77 -5.06 -13.22
C LEU A 443 7.78 -4.96 -14.39
N HIS A 444 6.72 -5.77 -14.39
CA HIS A 444 5.66 -5.75 -15.40
C HIS A 444 5.01 -4.36 -15.52
N SER A 445 4.61 -3.79 -14.38
CA SER A 445 4.06 -2.42 -14.34
C SER A 445 5.11 -1.38 -14.72
N GLY A 446 6.37 -1.60 -14.32
CA GLY A 446 7.50 -0.80 -14.74
C GLY A 446 7.57 -0.73 -16.26
N LEU A 447 7.65 -1.85 -16.96
CA LEU A 447 7.74 -1.89 -18.43
C LEU A 447 6.48 -1.37 -19.13
N SER A 448 5.29 -1.65 -18.59
CA SER A 448 4.01 -1.38 -19.26
C SER A 448 3.60 0.09 -19.30
N PHE A 449 3.97 0.89 -18.30
CA PHE A 449 3.53 2.29 -18.19
C PHE A 449 4.66 3.24 -18.49
N GLU A 450 4.47 4.23 -19.37
CA GLU A 450 5.49 5.24 -19.70
C GLU A 450 5.82 6.15 -18.52
N ASN A 451 4.80 6.58 -17.78
CA ASN A 451 4.95 7.48 -16.64
C ASN A 451 5.19 6.70 -15.35
N SER A 452 6.31 6.96 -14.69
CA SER A 452 6.71 6.33 -13.42
C SER A 452 5.64 6.41 -12.34
N ARG A 453 4.99 7.57 -12.18
CA ARG A 453 3.88 7.74 -11.24
C ARG A 453 2.74 6.77 -11.52
N SER A 454 2.38 6.55 -12.79
CA SER A 454 1.31 5.63 -13.17
C SER A 454 1.75 4.18 -12.99
N ALA A 455 3.00 3.84 -13.31
CA ALA A 455 3.59 2.52 -13.09
C ALA A 455 3.57 2.14 -11.59
N ILE A 456 4.06 3.04 -10.74
CA ILE A 456 4.09 2.89 -9.28
C ILE A 456 2.67 2.76 -8.72
N ALA A 457 1.75 3.64 -9.14
CA ALA A 457 0.37 3.62 -8.69
C ALA A 457 -0.38 2.36 -9.14
N ASN A 458 -0.15 1.86 -10.36
CA ASN A 458 -0.70 0.60 -10.82
C ASN A 458 -0.16 -0.54 -9.96
N SER A 459 1.16 -0.73 -9.94
CA SER A 459 1.80 -1.85 -9.23
C SER A 459 1.43 -1.95 -7.75
N LEU A 460 1.62 -0.85 -7.00
CA LEU A 460 1.29 -0.81 -5.58
C LEU A 460 -0.22 -0.85 -5.34
N GLY A 461 -1.01 -0.24 -6.25
CA GLY A 461 -2.46 -0.30 -6.22
C GLY A 461 -2.99 -1.71 -6.41
N THR A 462 -2.44 -2.49 -7.33
CA THR A 462 -2.81 -3.90 -7.57
C THR A 462 -2.47 -4.77 -6.37
N MET A 463 -1.28 -4.59 -5.79
CA MET A 463 -0.91 -5.30 -4.55
C MET A 463 -1.87 -4.99 -3.42
N PHE A 464 -2.13 -3.70 -3.16
CA PHE A 464 -3.05 -3.27 -2.12
C PHE A 464 -4.47 -3.77 -2.37
N PHE A 465 -4.94 -3.71 -3.63
CA PHE A 465 -6.24 -4.20 -4.04
C PHE A 465 -6.40 -5.69 -3.77
N LEU A 466 -5.40 -6.52 -4.10
CA LEU A 466 -5.42 -7.95 -3.82
C LEU A 466 -5.51 -8.23 -2.31
N PHE A 467 -4.70 -7.54 -1.50
CA PHE A 467 -4.71 -7.73 -0.04
C PHE A 467 -6.03 -7.28 0.60
N LEU A 468 -6.53 -6.11 0.20
CA LEU A 468 -7.80 -5.59 0.66
C LEU A 468 -8.95 -6.50 0.21
N GLY A 469 -8.92 -7.01 -1.02
CA GLY A 469 -9.91 -7.95 -1.54
C GLY A 469 -9.94 -9.26 -0.76
N VAL A 470 -8.76 -9.83 -0.44
CA VAL A 470 -8.64 -11.02 0.43
C VAL A 470 -9.23 -10.75 1.80
N PHE A 471 -8.90 -9.60 2.41
CA PHE A 471 -9.41 -9.21 3.72
C PHE A 471 -10.93 -9.08 3.72
N ILE A 472 -11.50 -8.39 2.73
CA ILE A 472 -12.96 -8.22 2.57
C ILE A 472 -13.63 -9.58 2.37
N CYS A 473 -13.11 -10.42 1.46
CA CYS A 473 -13.64 -11.76 1.23
C CYS A 473 -13.67 -12.58 2.52
N MET A 474 -12.56 -12.62 3.24
CA MET A 474 -12.46 -13.40 4.48
C MET A 474 -13.44 -12.89 5.54
N MET A 475 -13.58 -11.57 5.70
CA MET A 475 -14.54 -10.96 6.62
C MET A 475 -15.98 -11.30 6.27
N LEU A 476 -16.34 -11.21 4.98
CA LEU A 476 -17.67 -11.59 4.52
C LEU A 476 -17.93 -13.09 4.71
N ILE A 477 -16.98 -13.97 4.43
CA ILE A 477 -17.16 -15.43 4.59
C ILE A 477 -17.37 -15.82 6.06
N VAL A 478 -16.62 -15.21 6.98
CA VAL A 478 -16.75 -15.50 8.42
C VAL A 478 -18.13 -15.06 8.93
N GLU A 479 -18.61 -13.89 8.51
CA GLU A 479 -19.96 -13.43 8.84
C GLU A 479 -21.04 -14.36 8.26
N ALA A 480 -20.84 -14.85 7.04
CA ALA A 480 -21.81 -15.64 6.30
C ALA A 480 -21.70 -17.16 6.52
N SER A 481 -20.91 -17.59 7.52
CA SER A 481 -20.50 -18.99 7.72
C SER A 481 -21.67 -19.97 7.89
N SER A 482 -22.84 -19.52 8.37
CA SER A 482 -24.02 -20.36 8.57
C SER A 482 -24.83 -20.67 7.30
N SER A 483 -24.67 -19.89 6.22
CA SER A 483 -25.52 -19.94 5.01
C SER A 483 -24.73 -19.87 3.70
N PHE A 484 -23.44 -20.20 3.77
CA PHE A 484 -22.46 -20.10 2.67
C PHE A 484 -22.94 -20.58 1.30
N MET A 485 -23.58 -21.76 1.22
CA MET A 485 -24.01 -22.35 -0.06
C MET A 485 -25.07 -21.50 -0.78
N GLN A 486 -25.94 -20.82 -0.03
CA GLN A 486 -27.00 -19.98 -0.60
C GLN A 486 -26.45 -18.64 -1.13
N GLN A 487 -25.21 -18.31 -0.83
CA GLN A 487 -24.61 -16.99 -1.04
C GLN A 487 -23.48 -16.99 -2.06
N MET A 488 -23.18 -18.16 -2.64
CA MET A 488 -22.15 -18.35 -3.65
C MET A 488 -22.30 -17.38 -4.83
N THR A 489 -23.53 -17.11 -5.28
CA THR A 489 -23.81 -16.16 -6.38
C THR A 489 -23.28 -14.76 -6.11
N SER A 490 -23.33 -14.34 -4.85
CA SER A 490 -22.97 -12.97 -4.44
C SER A 490 -21.47 -12.83 -4.29
N PHE A 491 -20.82 -13.87 -3.76
CA PHE A 491 -19.37 -13.98 -3.83
C PHE A 491 -18.86 -14.00 -5.27
N LEU A 492 -19.55 -14.68 -6.19
CA LEU A 492 -19.18 -14.67 -7.61
C LEU A 492 -19.21 -13.26 -8.22
N VAL A 493 -20.21 -12.43 -7.91
CA VAL A 493 -20.26 -11.03 -8.38
C VAL A 493 -19.05 -10.23 -7.87
N PHE A 494 -18.72 -10.38 -6.58
CA PHE A 494 -17.55 -9.73 -6.00
C PHE A 494 -16.24 -10.18 -6.68
N ILE A 495 -16.07 -11.50 -6.85
CA ILE A 495 -14.90 -12.12 -7.48
C ILE A 495 -14.77 -11.69 -8.95
N LEU A 496 -15.87 -11.64 -9.70
CA LEU A 496 -15.87 -11.16 -11.09
C LEU A 496 -15.50 -9.67 -11.17
N GLY A 497 -16.02 -8.84 -10.26
CA GLY A 497 -15.61 -7.44 -10.13
C GLY A 497 -14.10 -7.30 -9.91
N GLY A 498 -13.55 -8.08 -8.98
CA GLY A 498 -12.11 -8.08 -8.73
C GLY A 498 -11.27 -8.64 -9.87
N SER A 499 -11.79 -9.62 -10.60
CA SER A 499 -11.16 -10.19 -11.80
C SER A 499 -11.07 -9.16 -12.92
N MET A 500 -12.14 -8.39 -13.16
CA MET A 500 -12.12 -7.29 -14.14
C MET A 500 -11.14 -6.19 -13.77
N ALA A 501 -11.06 -5.83 -12.48
CA ALA A 501 -10.09 -4.83 -12.00
C ALA A 501 -8.64 -5.31 -12.17
N LEU A 502 -8.37 -6.58 -11.84
CA LEU A 502 -7.07 -7.20 -12.03
C LEU A 502 -6.71 -7.30 -13.53
N TRP A 503 -7.67 -7.68 -14.37
CA TRP A 503 -7.49 -7.73 -15.82
C TRP A 503 -7.08 -6.37 -16.37
N ALA A 504 -7.83 -5.31 -16.05
CA ALA A 504 -7.53 -3.95 -16.49
C ALA A 504 -6.14 -3.46 -16.03
N SER A 505 -5.67 -3.93 -14.87
CA SER A 505 -4.35 -3.59 -14.34
C SER A 505 -3.21 -4.35 -15.05
N LEU A 506 -3.42 -5.63 -15.38
CA LEU A 506 -2.39 -6.50 -15.96
C LEU A 506 -2.25 -6.34 -17.48
N THR A 507 -3.34 -6.05 -18.21
CA THR A 507 -3.36 -6.10 -19.68
C THR A 507 -3.23 -4.72 -20.37
N HIS A 508 -2.87 -3.67 -19.63
CA HIS A 508 -2.95 -2.28 -20.10
C HIS A 508 -2.29 -1.99 -21.47
N ARG A 509 -1.09 -2.53 -21.73
CA ARG A 509 -0.39 -2.38 -23.02
C ARG A 509 -0.23 -3.67 -23.80
N ASN A 510 0.04 -4.77 -23.11
CA ASN A 510 0.36 -6.05 -23.73
C ASN A 510 -0.69 -7.08 -23.29
N PRO A 511 -1.92 -7.04 -23.84
CA PRO A 511 -2.92 -8.05 -23.54
C PRO A 511 -2.44 -9.39 -24.08
N SER A 512 -2.42 -10.41 -23.22
CA SER A 512 -2.17 -11.79 -23.64
C SER A 512 -3.24 -12.70 -23.06
N ASN A 513 -3.49 -13.83 -23.73
CA ASN A 513 -4.43 -14.83 -23.23
C ASN A 513 -3.99 -15.37 -21.87
N ALA A 514 -2.68 -15.53 -21.65
CA ALA A 514 -2.14 -15.97 -20.37
C ALA A 514 -2.44 -14.98 -19.23
N LEU A 515 -2.21 -13.67 -19.44
CA LEU A 515 -2.53 -12.64 -18.45
C LEU A 515 -4.04 -12.52 -18.21
N THR A 516 -4.83 -12.70 -19.27
CA THR A 516 -6.29 -12.69 -19.16
C THR A 516 -6.77 -13.86 -18.30
N ILE A 517 -6.31 -15.08 -18.58
CA ILE A 517 -6.62 -16.27 -17.77
C ILE A 517 -6.19 -16.04 -16.32
N SER A 518 -4.95 -15.58 -16.08
CA SER A 518 -4.45 -15.25 -14.74
C SER A 518 -5.37 -14.29 -13.98
N ALA A 519 -5.84 -13.23 -14.64
CA ALA A 519 -6.68 -12.21 -14.01
C ALA A 519 -8.03 -12.73 -13.51
N PHE A 520 -8.63 -13.70 -14.22
CA PHE A 520 -9.89 -14.34 -13.81
C PHE A 520 -9.69 -15.51 -12.83
N VAL A 521 -8.61 -16.26 -12.99
CA VAL A 521 -8.28 -17.43 -12.17
C VAL A 521 -7.86 -17.00 -10.75
N LEU A 522 -7.02 -15.97 -10.62
CA LEU A 522 -6.45 -15.57 -9.32
C LEU A 522 -7.51 -15.27 -8.26
N PRO A 523 -8.50 -14.37 -8.48
CA PRO A 523 -9.50 -14.07 -7.45
C PRO A 523 -10.37 -15.29 -7.09
N PHE A 524 -10.73 -16.11 -8.07
CA PHE A 524 -11.57 -17.28 -7.85
C PHE A 524 -10.87 -18.35 -7.00
N PHE A 525 -9.63 -18.67 -7.31
CA PHE A 525 -8.86 -19.66 -6.55
C PHE A 525 -8.36 -19.12 -5.22
N THR A 526 -8.19 -17.81 -5.10
CA THR A 526 -7.93 -17.18 -3.80
C THR A 526 -9.15 -17.32 -2.89
N PHE A 527 -10.36 -17.10 -3.42
CA PHE A 527 -11.60 -17.37 -2.68
C PHE A 527 -11.70 -18.84 -2.22
N TYR A 528 -11.48 -19.80 -3.12
CA TYR A 528 -11.42 -21.22 -2.75
C TYR A 528 -10.40 -21.49 -1.62
N SER A 529 -9.23 -20.86 -1.69
CA SER A 529 -8.16 -21.03 -0.70
C SER A 529 -8.56 -20.47 0.67
N ILE A 530 -9.27 -19.34 0.71
CA ILE A 530 -9.81 -18.76 1.96
C ILE A 530 -10.83 -19.71 2.58
N VAL A 531 -11.80 -20.19 1.79
CA VAL A 531 -12.85 -21.10 2.27
C VAL A 531 -12.25 -22.39 2.82
N SER A 532 -11.35 -23.01 2.06
CA SER A 532 -10.71 -24.27 2.46
C SER A 532 -9.85 -24.08 3.72
N PHE A 533 -9.15 -22.94 3.84
CA PHE A 533 -8.42 -22.58 5.06
C PHE A 533 -9.34 -22.43 6.28
N LEU A 534 -10.51 -21.79 6.13
CA LEU A 534 -11.47 -21.61 7.23
C LEU A 534 -12.13 -22.92 7.69
N ILE A 535 -12.20 -23.94 6.82
CA ILE A 535 -12.68 -25.29 7.16
C ILE A 535 -11.57 -26.15 7.80
N GLY A 536 -10.33 -25.64 7.85
CA GLY A 536 -9.19 -26.29 8.51
C GLY A 536 -8.27 -27.07 7.56
N GLU A 537 -8.47 -26.99 6.25
CA GLU A 537 -7.54 -27.56 5.28
C GLU A 537 -6.34 -26.62 5.04
N SER A 538 -5.13 -27.16 5.00
CA SER A 538 -3.90 -26.37 4.81
C SER A 538 -3.18 -26.69 3.49
N LEU A 539 -3.16 -27.97 3.08
CA LEU A 539 -2.47 -28.42 1.87
C LEU A 539 -3.18 -27.98 0.58
N GLY A 540 -4.51 -28.08 0.51
CA GLY A 540 -5.32 -27.66 -0.63
C GLY A 540 -5.12 -26.18 -1.00
N PRO A 541 -5.33 -25.24 -0.06
CA PRO A 541 -5.02 -23.82 -0.26
C PRO A 541 -3.59 -23.59 -0.74
N TRP A 542 -2.61 -24.26 -0.14
CA TRP A 542 -1.21 -24.07 -0.50
C TRP A 542 -0.92 -24.48 -1.95
N LEU A 543 -1.42 -25.64 -2.40
CA LEU A 543 -1.24 -26.10 -3.78
C LEU A 543 -1.90 -25.15 -4.78
N VAL A 544 -3.12 -24.71 -4.50
CA VAL A 544 -3.89 -23.83 -5.37
C VAL A 544 -3.25 -22.44 -5.48
N VAL A 545 -2.88 -21.83 -4.35
CA VAL A 545 -2.15 -20.55 -4.34
C VAL A 545 -0.82 -20.71 -5.09
N SER A 546 -0.11 -21.81 -4.87
CA SER A 546 1.17 -22.06 -5.53
C SER A 546 1.04 -22.15 -7.05
N ALA A 547 0.06 -22.90 -7.54
CA ALA A 547 -0.20 -23.05 -8.96
C ALA A 547 -0.64 -21.74 -9.61
N THR A 548 -1.56 -21.00 -8.98
CA THR A 548 -2.18 -19.80 -9.58
C THR A 548 -1.25 -18.58 -9.58
N TYR A 549 -0.58 -18.31 -8.46
CA TYR A 549 0.42 -17.24 -8.41
C TYR A 549 1.67 -17.61 -9.21
N GLY A 550 2.10 -18.88 -9.21
CA GLY A 550 3.21 -19.36 -10.04
C GLY A 550 2.94 -19.25 -11.53
N PHE A 551 1.74 -19.61 -11.98
CA PHE A 551 1.30 -19.41 -13.36
C PHE A 551 1.31 -17.93 -13.73
N THR A 552 0.78 -17.07 -12.86
CA THR A 552 0.72 -15.62 -13.13
C THR A 552 2.10 -14.97 -13.17
N VAL A 553 3.02 -15.37 -12.29
CA VAL A 553 4.44 -14.98 -12.37
C VAL A 553 5.01 -15.34 -13.73
N THR A 554 4.76 -16.57 -14.20
CA THR A 554 5.25 -17.05 -15.49
C THR A 554 4.63 -16.27 -16.66
N ALA A 555 3.32 -15.99 -16.59
CA ALA A 555 2.59 -15.22 -17.60
C ALA A 555 3.12 -13.78 -17.76
N MET A 556 3.62 -13.17 -16.68
CA MET A 556 4.29 -11.85 -16.75
C MET A 556 5.75 -11.95 -17.18
N LEU A 557 6.48 -12.97 -16.71
CA LEU A 557 7.93 -13.08 -16.89
C LEU A 557 8.31 -13.53 -18.30
N VAL A 558 7.57 -14.48 -18.90
CA VAL A 558 7.90 -15.04 -20.21
C VAL A 558 7.94 -13.95 -21.30
N PRO A 559 6.89 -13.12 -21.50
CA PRO A 559 6.94 -12.04 -22.49
C PRO A 559 8.06 -11.04 -22.21
N ALA A 560 8.29 -10.69 -20.94
CA ALA A 560 9.36 -9.77 -20.56
C ALA A 560 10.76 -10.29 -20.94
N VAL A 561 10.94 -11.61 -20.98
CA VAL A 561 12.21 -12.26 -21.30
C VAL A 561 12.35 -12.58 -22.79
N SER A 562 11.27 -13.00 -23.48
CA SER A 562 11.29 -13.40 -24.88
C SER A 562 11.11 -12.23 -25.85
N GLU A 563 10.35 -11.22 -25.46
CA GLU A 563 9.92 -10.08 -26.29
C GLU A 563 10.35 -8.75 -25.68
N PHE A 564 11.48 -8.73 -24.98
CA PHE A 564 11.98 -7.53 -24.30
C PHE A 564 12.08 -6.31 -25.22
N ASP A 565 12.52 -6.52 -26.47
CA ASP A 565 12.61 -5.47 -27.48
C ASP A 565 11.23 -4.97 -27.93
N VAL A 566 10.20 -5.82 -27.98
CA VAL A 566 8.80 -5.43 -28.24
C VAL A 566 8.22 -4.69 -27.04
N ALA A 567 8.46 -5.20 -25.82
CA ALA A 567 8.01 -4.58 -24.57
C ALA A 567 8.61 -3.18 -24.36
N LEU A 568 9.76 -2.90 -24.98
CA LEU A 568 10.42 -1.59 -24.99
C LEU A 568 10.22 -0.80 -26.30
N GLY A 569 9.44 -1.32 -27.25
CA GLY A 569 9.05 -0.62 -28.48
C GLY A 569 10.12 -0.54 -29.58
N ARG A 570 11.15 -1.40 -29.55
CA ARG A 570 12.24 -1.44 -30.54
C ARG A 570 11.87 -2.20 -31.81
N THR A 571 10.94 -3.14 -31.70
CA THR A 571 10.40 -3.90 -32.83
C THR A 571 8.88 -3.86 -32.76
N THR A 572 8.24 -3.28 -33.79
CA THR A 572 6.84 -3.55 -34.08
C THR A 572 6.80 -4.94 -34.72
N LEU A 573 6.57 -6.00 -33.95
CA LEU A 573 6.02 -7.20 -34.57
C LEU A 573 4.65 -6.82 -35.12
N ASP A 574 4.46 -7.12 -36.41
CA ASP A 574 3.32 -6.74 -37.23
C ASP A 574 1.99 -6.78 -36.46
N GLN A 575 1.21 -5.71 -36.64
CA GLN A 575 -0.23 -5.74 -36.43
C GLN A 575 -0.83 -6.70 -37.47
N GLY A 576 -0.75 -8.01 -37.20
CA GLY A 576 -1.38 -9.08 -37.96
C GLY A 576 -2.70 -9.49 -37.34
#